data_AF-A0A1I0N246-F1
#
_entry.id   AF-A0A1I0N246-F1
#
_cell.length_a   1.000
_cell.length_b   1.000
_cell.length_c   1.000
_cell.angle_alpha   90.00
_cell.angle_beta   90.00
_cell.angle_gamma   90.00
#
_symmetry.space_group_name_H-M   'P 1'
#
loop_
_entity.id
_entity.type
_entity.pdbx_description
1 polymer ?
#
loop_
_entity_poly.entity_id
_entity_poly.type
_entity_poly.pdbx_seq_one_letter_code
_entity_poly.pdbx_strand_id
1 'polypeptide(L)'
;MASFGSTKGYGKKDINFFAQFTESARKQARMLLYVILIGLIFFGVFFAWLIFDIIRNGVIKAEIKKLNDELASPEYANLEIEYKNLQQTLNERNQYFYALTEMRREVDEISVADTDLATYLGDSIPNDSYIDSYSISGNEMQIIGYTFDYYSALELVNMMQNNDVFVNLNAEIVHVDTPAEGAVTVTDGSIDTMNTIDVYYKFTITGNLTLDTYISVSRFVLDDTGAIAPLSGVETVKYEYGDAFSVDGINSYESNGVTYYLSYILINGVRVDDDQYAAISANNAVSGIAVENTEIELYYTAAAPVAEEGAEGGEAA
;
A
#
# COMPACT_ATOMS: atom_id res chain seq x y z
N MET A 1 -95.97 106.14 29.37
CA MET A 1 -96.07 105.37 30.62
C MET A 1 -95.59 103.96 30.36
N ALA A 2 -94.54 103.55 31.05
CA ALA A 2 -93.97 102.20 31.03
C ALA A 2 -94.70 101.31 32.04
N SER A 3 -94.77 100.00 31.80
CA SER A 3 -95.03 98.97 32.82
C SER A 3 -94.98 97.54 32.23
N PHE A 4 -94.03 96.73 32.73
CA PHE A 4 -94.03 95.27 33.01
C PHE A 4 -94.71 94.29 32.02
N GLY A 5 -94.16 93.14 31.61
CA GLY A 5 -93.15 92.24 32.17
C GLY A 5 -93.65 90.80 31.96
N SER A 6 -92.80 89.85 31.53
CA SER A 6 -93.04 88.40 31.68
C SER A 6 -91.76 87.62 31.41
N THR A 7 -91.24 87.05 32.49
CA THR A 7 -90.06 86.18 32.62
C THR A 7 -90.30 84.80 32.01
N LYS A 8 -89.49 84.39 31.03
CA LYS A 8 -89.38 82.98 30.62
C LYS A 8 -88.41 82.25 31.54
N GLY A 9 -88.93 81.24 32.22
CA GLY A 9 -88.24 80.44 33.23
C GLY A 9 -87.12 79.57 32.66
N TYR A 10 -85.98 79.62 33.33
CA TYR A 10 -84.93 78.63 33.24
C TYR A 10 -85.41 77.36 33.94
N GLY A 11 -85.92 76.39 33.17
CA GLY A 11 -86.10 75.03 33.66
C GLY A 11 -84.73 74.49 34.07
N LYS A 12 -84.57 74.23 35.37
CA LYS A 12 -83.42 73.50 35.90
C LYS A 12 -83.34 72.17 35.16
N LYS A 13 -82.35 72.02 34.27
CA LYS A 13 -81.88 70.71 33.85
C LYS A 13 -81.33 70.06 35.11
N ASP A 14 -82.03 69.06 35.63
CA ASP A 14 -81.47 68.13 36.59
C ASP A 14 -80.27 67.46 35.92
N ILE A 15 -79.07 67.94 36.26
CA ILE A 15 -77.82 67.34 35.86
C ILE A 15 -77.75 66.05 36.66
N ASN A 16 -78.12 64.93 36.03
CA ASN A 16 -77.98 63.60 36.61
C ASN A 16 -76.48 63.28 36.77
N PHE A 17 -75.87 63.78 37.85
CA PHE A 17 -74.46 63.57 38.21
C PHE A 17 -74.09 62.09 38.27
N PHE A 18 -75.04 61.20 38.56
CA PHE A 18 -74.81 59.75 38.64
C PHE A 18 -74.92 59.00 37.30
N ALA A 19 -75.48 59.61 36.25
CA ALA A 19 -75.54 58.99 34.92
C ALA A 19 -74.14 58.84 34.31
N GLN A 20 -73.29 59.85 34.51
CA GLN A 20 -71.90 59.83 34.02
C GLN A 20 -71.03 58.81 34.78
N PHE A 21 -71.30 58.57 36.06
CA PHE A 21 -70.65 57.51 36.85
C PHE A 21 -71.15 56.10 36.50
N THR A 22 -72.42 55.93 36.13
CA THR A 22 -72.95 54.61 35.70
C THR A 22 -72.59 54.26 34.25
N GLU A 23 -72.45 55.25 33.38
CA GLU A 23 -72.03 55.05 31.98
C GLU A 23 -70.53 54.75 31.85
N SER A 24 -69.68 55.43 32.63
CA SER A 24 -68.24 55.12 32.72
C SER A 24 -67.99 53.73 33.32
N ALA A 25 -68.73 53.32 34.36
CA ALA A 25 -68.65 51.98 34.94
C ALA A 25 -69.07 50.88 33.95
N ARG A 26 -70.16 51.07 33.17
CA ARG A 26 -70.55 50.12 32.12
C ARG A 26 -69.55 50.04 30.97
N LYS A 27 -68.85 51.14 30.66
CA LYS A 27 -67.82 51.17 29.61
C LYS A 27 -66.54 50.45 30.08
N GLN A 28 -66.14 50.63 31.33
CA GLN A 28 -65.04 49.88 31.94
C GLN A 28 -65.36 48.39 32.08
N ALA A 29 -66.57 48.01 32.51
CA ALA A 29 -66.97 46.61 32.61
C ALA A 29 -66.94 45.90 31.24
N ARG A 30 -67.39 46.57 30.17
CA ARG A 30 -67.30 46.04 28.80
C ARG A 30 -65.86 45.93 28.31
N MET A 31 -65.01 46.91 28.62
CA MET A 31 -63.58 46.87 28.28
C MET A 31 -62.87 45.71 29.01
N LEU A 32 -63.15 45.51 30.29
CA LEU A 32 -62.60 44.41 31.09
C LEU A 32 -63.04 43.05 30.57
N LEU A 33 -64.29 42.92 30.14
CA LEU A 33 -64.81 41.70 29.53
C LEU A 33 -64.11 41.38 28.19
N TYR A 34 -63.85 42.38 27.34
CA TYR A 34 -63.07 42.18 26.11
C TYR A 34 -61.61 41.77 26.40
N VAL A 35 -60.98 42.36 27.42
CA VAL A 35 -59.61 41.98 27.82
C VAL A 35 -59.57 40.54 28.31
N ILE A 36 -60.55 40.10 29.10
CA ILE A 36 -60.65 38.70 29.55
C ILE A 36 -60.87 37.76 28.35
N LEU A 37 -61.77 38.10 27.42
CA LEU A 37 -62.04 37.28 26.23
C LEU A 37 -60.82 37.13 25.33
N ILE A 38 -60.10 38.24 25.08
CA ILE A 38 -58.84 38.23 24.32
C ILE A 38 -57.78 37.41 25.05
N GLY A 39 -57.67 37.57 26.37
CA GLY A 39 -56.75 36.79 27.20
C GLY A 39 -57.02 35.29 27.12
N LEU A 40 -58.30 34.88 27.13
CA LEU A 40 -58.72 33.48 27.03
C LEU A 40 -58.40 32.87 25.66
N ILE A 41 -58.60 33.65 24.59
CA ILE A 41 -58.19 33.25 23.23
C ILE A 41 -56.68 33.08 23.15
N PHE A 42 -55.91 34.03 23.70
CA PHE A 42 -54.45 33.97 23.72
C PHE A 42 -53.95 32.74 24.48
N PHE A 43 -54.58 32.44 25.62
CA PHE A 43 -54.24 31.27 26.44
C PHE A 43 -54.57 29.96 25.71
N GLY A 44 -55.69 29.91 24.99
CA GLY A 44 -56.07 28.75 24.18
C GLY A 44 -55.09 28.48 23.03
N VAL A 45 -54.67 29.54 22.32
CA VAL A 45 -53.66 29.43 21.25
C VAL A 45 -52.32 28.98 21.80
N PHE A 46 -51.90 29.53 22.95
CA PHE A 46 -50.66 29.13 23.62
C PHE A 46 -50.67 27.65 24.03
N PHE A 47 -51.77 27.18 24.62
CA PHE A 47 -51.91 25.76 25.00
C PHE A 47 -51.94 24.83 23.79
N ALA A 48 -52.63 25.22 22.70
CA ALA A 48 -52.64 24.44 21.46
C ALA A 48 -51.22 24.32 20.86
N TRP A 49 -50.45 25.41 20.88
CA TRP A 49 -49.05 25.41 20.43
C TRP A 49 -48.18 24.48 21.28
N LEU A 50 -48.32 24.54 22.61
CA LEU A 50 -47.56 23.71 23.54
C LEU A 50 -47.87 22.20 23.37
N ILE A 51 -49.15 21.85 23.17
CA ILE A 51 -49.55 20.47 22.90
C ILE A 51 -48.98 19.97 21.56
N PHE A 52 -49.01 20.81 20.53
CA PHE A 52 -48.45 20.47 19.22
C PHE A 52 -46.95 20.18 19.30
N ASP A 53 -46.18 21.00 20.03
CA ASP A 53 -44.75 20.79 20.21
C ASP A 53 -44.43 19.52 21.01
N ILE A 54 -45.23 19.18 22.02
CA ILE A 54 -45.09 17.92 22.77
C ILE A 54 -45.31 16.71 21.84
N ILE A 55 -46.38 16.73 21.03
CA ILE A 55 -46.69 15.63 20.11
C ILE A 55 -45.58 15.50 19.05
N ARG A 56 -45.16 16.62 18.43
CA ARG A 56 -44.11 16.61 17.41
C ARG A 56 -42.80 16.06 17.95
N ASN A 57 -42.39 16.48 19.15
CA ASN A 57 -41.19 15.96 19.79
C ASN A 57 -41.31 14.47 20.17
N GLY A 58 -42.51 14.00 20.51
CA GLY A 58 -42.77 12.58 20.76
C GLY A 58 -42.59 11.73 19.50
N VAL A 59 -43.11 12.17 18.36
CA VAL A 59 -42.96 11.49 17.07
C VAL A 59 -41.50 11.45 16.64
N ILE A 60 -40.80 12.60 16.70
CA ILE A 60 -39.37 12.67 16.33
C ILE A 60 -38.53 11.77 17.24
N LYS A 61 -38.81 11.70 18.55
CA LYS A 61 -38.11 10.77 19.45
C LYS A 61 -38.38 9.31 19.12
N ALA A 62 -39.60 8.97 18.71
CA ALA A 62 -39.94 7.61 18.29
C ALA A 62 -39.23 7.22 16.99
N GLU A 63 -39.12 8.16 16.03
CA GLU A 63 -38.35 7.97 14.79
C GLU A 63 -36.85 7.83 15.08
N ILE A 64 -36.27 8.67 15.93
CA ILE A 64 -34.87 8.54 16.37
C ILE A 64 -34.62 7.20 17.04
N LYS A 65 -35.54 6.76 17.91
CA LYS A 65 -35.43 5.45 18.55
C LYS A 65 -35.46 4.32 17.52
N LYS A 66 -36.38 4.38 16.55
CA LYS A 66 -36.48 3.38 15.48
C LYS A 66 -35.22 3.34 14.63
N LEU A 67 -34.64 4.50 14.30
CA LEU A 67 -33.37 4.60 13.57
C LEU A 67 -32.20 4.03 14.38
N ASN A 68 -32.15 4.31 15.68
CA ASN A 68 -31.13 3.75 16.57
C ASN A 68 -31.28 2.23 16.73
N ASP A 69 -32.51 1.73 16.81
CA ASP A 69 -32.79 0.29 16.89
C ASP A 69 -32.42 -0.40 15.56
N GLU A 70 -32.58 0.28 14.42
CA GLU A 70 -32.19 -0.19 13.09
C GLU A 70 -30.66 -0.16 12.90
N LEU A 71 -29.97 0.89 13.35
CA LEU A 71 -28.50 0.98 13.39
C LEU A 71 -27.87 -0.02 14.37
N ALA A 72 -28.56 -0.32 15.47
CA ALA A 72 -28.15 -1.34 16.44
C ALA A 72 -28.52 -2.76 15.99
N SER A 73 -29.19 -2.92 14.84
CA SER A 73 -29.52 -4.24 14.32
C SER A 73 -28.26 -4.99 13.87
N PRO A 74 -28.22 -6.33 14.00
CA PRO A 74 -27.09 -7.15 13.57
C PRO A 74 -26.74 -6.98 12.08
N GLU A 75 -27.72 -6.58 11.27
CA GLU A 75 -27.56 -6.36 9.83
C GLU A 75 -26.62 -5.18 9.52
N TYR A 76 -26.74 -4.06 10.26
CA TYR A 76 -25.85 -2.91 10.09
C TYR A 76 -24.46 -3.12 10.68
N ALA A 77 -24.34 -3.90 11.76
CA ALA A 77 -23.04 -4.33 12.28
C ALA A 77 -22.29 -5.19 11.25
N ASN A 78 -23.00 -6.11 10.58
CA ASN A 78 -22.43 -6.89 9.48
C ASN A 78 -22.07 -6.01 8.28
N LEU A 79 -22.87 -4.99 7.97
CA LEU A 79 -22.60 -4.07 6.86
C LEU A 79 -21.35 -3.20 7.11
N GLU A 80 -21.10 -2.76 8.34
CA GLU A 80 -19.86 -2.04 8.70
C GLU A 80 -18.63 -2.96 8.61
N ILE A 81 -18.77 -4.22 9.04
CA ILE A 81 -17.72 -5.25 8.91
C ILE A 81 -17.47 -5.54 7.43
N GLU A 82 -18.52 -5.72 6.62
CA GLU A 82 -18.43 -5.96 5.18
C GLU A 82 -17.79 -4.78 4.45
N TYR A 83 -18.15 -3.54 4.81
CA TYR A 83 -17.51 -2.34 4.28
C TYR A 83 -16.02 -2.27 4.61
N LYS A 84 -15.62 -2.57 5.86
CA LYS A 84 -14.20 -2.63 6.26
C LYS A 84 -13.45 -3.71 5.50
N ASN A 85 -14.03 -4.90 5.36
CA ASN A 85 -13.46 -6.01 4.58
C ASN A 85 -13.30 -5.63 3.09
N LEU A 86 -14.29 -4.95 2.49
CA LEU A 86 -14.20 -4.50 1.09
C LEU A 86 -13.15 -3.40 0.90
N GLN A 87 -13.13 -2.40 1.79
CA GLN A 87 -12.16 -1.30 1.72
C GLN A 87 -10.74 -1.83 1.85
N GLN A 88 -10.55 -2.85 2.68
CA GLN A 88 -9.30 -3.54 2.80
C GLN A 88 -8.94 -4.40 1.59
N THR A 89 -9.88 -5.20 1.07
CA THR A 89 -9.68 -5.95 -0.17
C THR A 89 -9.22 -5.02 -1.30
N LEU A 90 -9.75 -3.79 -1.33
CA LEU A 90 -9.35 -2.76 -2.27
C LEU A 90 -7.93 -2.25 -2.00
N ASN A 91 -7.55 -2.01 -0.74
CA ASN A 91 -6.18 -1.66 -0.36
C ASN A 91 -5.17 -2.77 -0.68
N GLU A 92 -5.49 -4.04 -0.40
CA GLU A 92 -4.65 -5.20 -0.73
C GLU A 92 -4.47 -5.33 -2.24
N ARG A 93 -5.54 -5.18 -3.02
CA ARG A 93 -5.45 -5.15 -4.49
C ARG A 93 -4.58 -4.01 -4.99
N ASN A 94 -4.70 -2.82 -4.39
CA ASN A 94 -3.85 -1.68 -4.75
C ASN A 94 -2.38 -1.96 -4.41
N GLN A 95 -2.09 -2.49 -3.22
CA GLN A 95 -0.73 -2.88 -2.84
C GLN A 95 -0.17 -3.97 -3.75
N TYR A 96 -0.99 -4.96 -4.14
CA TYR A 96 -0.61 -5.98 -5.10
C TYR A 96 -0.33 -5.38 -6.48
N PHE A 97 -1.12 -4.41 -6.94
CA PHE A 97 -0.84 -3.66 -8.16
C PHE A 97 0.43 -2.83 -8.07
N TYR A 98 0.69 -2.17 -6.93
CA TYR A 98 1.93 -1.42 -6.71
C TYR A 98 3.14 -2.34 -6.69
N ALA A 99 3.07 -3.45 -5.95
CA ALA A 99 4.09 -4.48 -5.93
C ALA A 99 4.34 -5.08 -7.32
N LEU A 100 3.29 -5.42 -8.08
CA LEU A 100 3.43 -5.87 -9.46
C LEU A 100 4.04 -4.80 -10.37
N THR A 101 3.74 -3.52 -10.13
CA THR A 101 4.28 -2.42 -10.94
C THR A 101 5.74 -2.14 -10.59
N GLU A 102 6.13 -2.24 -9.31
CA GLU A 102 7.52 -2.13 -8.87
C GLU A 102 8.33 -3.37 -9.29
N MET A 103 7.83 -4.58 -9.09
CA MET A 103 8.48 -5.80 -9.60
C MET A 103 8.61 -5.75 -11.13
N ARG A 104 7.60 -5.25 -11.84
CA ARG A 104 7.71 -5.04 -13.28
C ARG A 104 8.71 -3.94 -13.62
N ARG A 105 8.79 -2.86 -12.84
CA ARG A 105 9.80 -1.81 -13.01
C ARG A 105 11.20 -2.38 -12.79
N GLU A 106 11.41 -3.22 -11.78
CA GLU A 106 12.69 -3.82 -11.44
C GLU A 106 13.08 -4.99 -12.38
N VAL A 107 12.10 -5.69 -12.96
CA VAL A 107 12.34 -6.72 -13.98
C VAL A 107 12.56 -6.10 -15.37
N ASP A 108 11.81 -5.03 -15.71
CA ASP A 108 11.99 -4.29 -16.97
C ASP A 108 13.22 -3.36 -16.90
N GLU A 109 13.61 -2.86 -15.72
CA GLU A 109 14.96 -2.36 -15.41
C GLU A 109 15.89 -3.57 -15.25
N ILE A 110 16.13 -4.29 -16.35
CA ILE A 110 17.41 -5.00 -16.50
C ILE A 110 18.46 -3.95 -16.12
N SER A 111 19.16 -4.17 -14.99
CA SER A 111 20.26 -3.31 -14.57
C SER A 111 21.16 -3.15 -15.77
N VAL A 112 21.03 -2.00 -16.44
CA VAL A 112 21.81 -1.70 -17.64
C VAL A 112 23.21 -1.70 -17.10
N ALA A 113 24.04 -2.64 -17.58
CA ALA A 113 25.45 -2.74 -17.20
C ALA A 113 25.97 -1.32 -17.00
N ASP A 114 26.42 -1.03 -15.76
CA ASP A 114 26.59 0.34 -15.28
C ASP A 114 27.30 1.16 -16.37
N THR A 115 26.90 2.42 -16.56
CA THR A 115 27.48 3.25 -17.63
C THR A 115 29.01 3.33 -17.49
N ASP A 116 29.48 3.10 -16.27
CA ASP A 116 30.88 3.00 -15.89
C ASP A 116 31.58 1.68 -16.30
N LEU A 117 30.87 0.59 -16.56
CA LEU A 117 31.45 -0.69 -17.02
C LEU A 117 32.23 -0.54 -18.32
N ALA A 118 31.73 0.26 -19.27
CA ALA A 118 32.43 0.53 -20.52
C ALA A 118 33.70 1.36 -20.29
N THR A 119 33.66 2.29 -19.35
CA THR A 119 34.81 3.09 -18.92
C THR A 119 35.85 2.22 -18.21
N TYR A 120 35.44 1.39 -17.25
CA TYR A 120 36.32 0.48 -16.53
C TYR A 120 36.97 -0.55 -17.46
N LEU A 121 36.21 -1.08 -18.42
CA LEU A 121 36.75 -1.96 -19.44
C LEU A 121 37.79 -1.23 -20.29
N GLY A 122 37.49 0.00 -20.71
CA GLY A 122 38.41 0.86 -21.45
C GLY A 122 39.71 1.13 -20.71
N ASP A 123 39.63 1.45 -19.41
CA ASP A 123 40.78 1.75 -18.56
C ASP A 123 41.61 0.50 -18.19
N SER A 124 41.00 -0.69 -18.28
CA SER A 124 41.67 -1.95 -17.96
C SER A 124 42.41 -2.57 -19.15
N ILE A 125 42.20 -2.10 -20.39
CA ILE A 125 42.83 -2.65 -21.60
C ILE A 125 44.30 -2.20 -21.66
N PRO A 126 45.27 -3.14 -21.64
CA PRO A 126 46.67 -2.81 -21.83
C PRO A 126 46.94 -2.25 -23.24
N ASN A 127 47.98 -1.43 -23.38
CA ASN A 127 48.29 -0.73 -24.64
C ASN A 127 48.61 -1.65 -25.83
N ASP A 128 48.90 -2.93 -25.59
CA ASP A 128 49.24 -3.96 -26.58
C ASP A 128 48.10 -4.95 -26.83
N SER A 129 46.90 -4.65 -26.35
CA SER A 129 45.75 -5.52 -26.37
C SER A 129 44.56 -4.78 -26.97
N TYR A 130 43.65 -5.52 -27.61
CA TYR A 130 42.37 -4.97 -28.06
C TYR A 130 41.24 -5.98 -27.88
N ILE A 131 40.03 -5.46 -27.68
CA ILE A 131 38.82 -6.26 -27.57
C ILE A 131 38.16 -6.36 -28.94
N ASP A 132 37.87 -7.59 -29.36
CA ASP A 132 37.18 -7.89 -30.61
C ASP A 132 35.66 -7.86 -30.40
N SER A 133 35.19 -8.53 -29.34
CA SER A 133 33.78 -8.54 -28.97
C SER A 133 33.61 -8.74 -27.47
N TYR A 134 32.46 -8.29 -26.95
CA TYR A 134 31.99 -8.68 -25.63
C TYR A 134 30.50 -8.99 -25.69
N SER A 135 30.04 -9.83 -24.78
CA SER A 135 28.63 -10.15 -24.61
C SER A 135 28.30 -10.25 -23.13
N ILE A 136 27.10 -9.82 -22.78
CA ILE A 136 26.55 -9.92 -21.43
C ILE A 136 25.28 -10.77 -21.55
N SER A 137 25.24 -11.87 -20.82
CA SER A 137 24.12 -12.79 -20.78
C SER A 137 23.71 -13.02 -19.33
N GLY A 138 22.68 -12.30 -18.88
CA GLY A 138 22.33 -12.25 -17.46
C GLY A 138 23.45 -11.59 -16.66
N ASN A 139 24.00 -12.31 -15.68
CA ASN A 139 25.11 -11.81 -14.84
C ASN A 139 26.48 -12.17 -15.41
N GLU A 140 26.57 -13.02 -16.43
CA GLU A 140 27.85 -13.43 -17.02
C GLU A 140 28.26 -12.47 -18.13
N MET A 141 29.47 -11.91 -18.01
CA MET A 141 30.13 -11.17 -19.07
C MET A 141 31.22 -12.05 -19.68
N GLN A 142 31.23 -12.13 -21.01
CA GLN A 142 32.32 -12.71 -21.78
C GLN A 142 32.95 -11.63 -22.67
N ILE A 143 34.29 -11.53 -22.62
CA ILE A 143 35.10 -10.63 -23.44
C ILE A 143 36.06 -11.48 -24.26
N ILE A 144 36.09 -11.24 -25.56
CA ILE A 144 37.00 -11.88 -26.49
C ILE A 144 37.89 -10.81 -27.10
N GLY A 145 39.19 -11.04 -27.07
CA GLY A 145 40.15 -10.10 -27.63
C GLY A 145 41.47 -10.76 -27.99
N TYR A 146 42.40 -9.92 -28.39
CA TYR A 146 43.73 -10.33 -28.80
C TYR A 146 44.78 -9.46 -28.12
N THR A 147 45.94 -10.06 -27.87
CA THR A 147 47.10 -9.40 -27.27
C THR A 147 48.39 -9.90 -27.88
N PHE A 148 49.42 -9.07 -27.90
CA PHE A 148 50.75 -9.46 -28.34
C PHE A 148 51.53 -10.26 -27.29
N ASP A 149 51.21 -10.10 -26.00
CA ASP A 149 51.88 -10.81 -24.90
C ASP A 149 50.88 -11.57 -24.04
N TYR A 150 51.24 -12.79 -23.66
CA TYR A 150 50.46 -13.63 -22.75
C TYR A 150 50.20 -12.93 -21.41
N TYR A 151 51.18 -12.18 -20.90
CA TYR A 151 51.06 -11.49 -19.62
C TYR A 151 50.09 -10.32 -19.65
N SER A 152 49.92 -9.66 -20.79
CA SER A 152 48.99 -8.54 -20.92
C SER A 152 47.53 -8.98 -20.78
N ALA A 153 47.17 -10.17 -21.27
CA ALA A 153 45.86 -10.75 -20.99
C ALA A 153 45.65 -11.05 -19.49
N LEU A 154 46.70 -11.45 -18.76
CA LEU A 154 46.62 -11.64 -17.31
C LEU A 154 46.56 -10.31 -16.54
N GLU A 155 47.27 -9.29 -17.02
CA GLU A 155 47.21 -7.94 -16.46
C GLU A 155 45.80 -7.35 -16.60
N LEU A 156 45.18 -7.50 -17.77
CA LEU A 156 43.78 -7.13 -18.00
C LEU A 156 42.84 -7.77 -16.97
N VAL A 157 42.95 -9.08 -16.75
CA VAL A 157 42.13 -9.80 -15.75
C VAL A 157 42.37 -9.27 -14.35
N ASN A 158 43.63 -9.05 -13.97
CA ASN A 158 43.99 -8.53 -12.66
C ASN A 158 43.45 -7.11 -12.44
N MET A 159 43.56 -6.24 -13.45
CA MET A 159 43.00 -4.88 -13.40
C MET A 159 41.48 -4.92 -13.27
N MET A 160 40.80 -5.77 -14.04
CA MET A 160 39.35 -5.94 -13.94
C MET A 160 38.90 -6.49 -12.59
N GLN A 161 39.67 -7.42 -11.99
CA GLN A 161 39.34 -8.01 -10.69
C GLN A 161 39.47 -7.00 -9.53
N ASN A 162 40.33 -6.00 -9.65
CA ASN A 162 40.51 -4.98 -8.61
C ASN A 162 39.42 -3.91 -8.59
N ASN A 163 38.49 -3.90 -9.55
CA ASN A 163 37.48 -2.86 -9.70
C ASN A 163 36.14 -3.18 -9.00
N ASP A 164 36.03 -4.23 -8.18
CA ASP A 164 34.81 -4.68 -7.46
C ASP A 164 33.55 -4.94 -8.34
N VAL A 165 33.66 -4.76 -9.66
CA VAL A 165 32.60 -4.99 -10.66
C VAL A 165 32.40 -6.48 -10.97
N PHE A 166 33.37 -7.33 -10.64
CA PHE A 166 33.33 -8.76 -10.93
C PHE A 166 33.54 -9.59 -9.67
N VAL A 167 32.68 -10.58 -9.47
CA VAL A 167 32.77 -11.55 -8.36
C VAL A 167 33.87 -12.57 -8.62
N ASN A 168 33.92 -13.07 -9.84
CA ASN A 168 34.93 -14.00 -10.32
C ASN A 168 35.27 -13.68 -11.77
N LEU A 169 36.54 -13.83 -12.11
CA LEU A 169 37.05 -13.70 -13.47
C LEU A 169 37.89 -14.93 -13.77
N ASN A 170 37.66 -15.49 -14.95
CA ASN A 170 38.45 -16.56 -15.52
C ASN A 170 38.95 -16.10 -16.89
N ALA A 171 40.19 -16.46 -17.22
CA ALA A 171 40.78 -16.20 -18.52
C ALA A 171 41.24 -17.50 -19.17
N GLU A 172 40.74 -17.74 -20.37
CA GLU A 172 41.33 -18.68 -21.30
C GLU A 172 42.21 -17.91 -22.28
N ILE A 173 43.50 -18.26 -22.35
CA ILE A 173 44.45 -17.62 -23.25
C ILE A 173 45.03 -18.70 -24.17
N VAL A 174 44.83 -18.53 -25.47
CA VAL A 174 45.23 -19.49 -26.50
C VAL A 174 46.17 -18.78 -27.46
N HIS A 175 47.31 -19.41 -27.73
CA HIS A 175 48.21 -18.96 -28.79
C HIS A 175 47.50 -19.10 -30.14
N VAL A 176 47.44 -18.02 -30.93
CA VAL A 176 46.89 -18.11 -32.27
C VAL A 176 48.00 -18.61 -33.17
N ASP A 177 47.89 -19.87 -33.57
CA ASP A 177 48.77 -20.42 -34.58
C ASP A 177 48.45 -19.75 -35.91
N THR A 178 49.37 -18.92 -36.39
CA THR A 178 49.32 -18.42 -37.76
C THR A 178 49.40 -19.62 -38.71
N PRO A 179 48.62 -19.63 -39.81
CA PRO A 179 48.80 -20.63 -40.84
C PRO A 179 50.26 -20.61 -41.30
N ALA A 180 50.91 -21.78 -41.30
CA ALA A 180 52.33 -21.92 -41.57
C ALA A 180 52.75 -21.14 -42.83
N GLU A 181 53.90 -20.46 -42.73
CA GLU A 181 54.59 -19.80 -43.84
C GLU A 181 54.49 -20.60 -45.15
N GLY A 182 53.84 -20.03 -46.17
CA GLY A 182 53.79 -20.59 -47.51
C GLY A 182 52.43 -20.59 -48.22
N ALA A 183 51.33 -20.19 -47.57
CA ALA A 183 50.03 -20.02 -48.24
C ALA A 183 49.98 -18.72 -49.06
N VAL A 184 50.74 -18.66 -50.16
CA VAL A 184 50.59 -17.61 -51.16
C VAL A 184 49.38 -17.97 -52.04
N THR A 185 48.20 -17.44 -51.74
CA THR A 185 47.11 -17.39 -52.73
C THR A 185 47.31 -16.17 -53.62
N VAL A 186 47.97 -16.38 -54.77
CA VAL A 186 48.00 -15.39 -55.84
C VAL A 186 46.61 -15.29 -56.44
N THR A 187 45.90 -14.19 -56.16
CA THR A 187 44.73 -13.80 -56.95
C THR A 187 45.06 -12.45 -57.58
N ASP A 188 45.12 -12.44 -58.91
CA ASP A 188 45.22 -11.22 -59.74
C ASP A 188 46.48 -10.33 -59.55
N GLY A 189 47.66 -10.94 -59.56
CA GLY A 189 48.91 -10.23 -59.85
C GLY A 189 49.49 -9.33 -58.76
N SER A 190 48.81 -9.15 -57.62
CA SER A 190 49.37 -8.57 -56.40
C SER A 190 49.82 -9.67 -55.45
N ILE A 191 51.10 -9.63 -55.04
CA ILE A 191 51.59 -10.42 -53.91
C ILE A 191 51.13 -9.71 -52.65
N ASP A 192 50.12 -10.23 -51.97
CA ASP A 192 49.79 -9.80 -50.62
C ASP A 192 50.66 -10.63 -49.66
N THR A 193 51.82 -10.08 -49.27
CA THR A 193 52.65 -10.71 -48.24
C THR A 193 52.03 -10.40 -46.88
N MET A 194 51.25 -11.33 -46.33
CA MET A 194 50.93 -11.31 -44.90
C MET A 194 52.22 -11.59 -44.12
N ASN A 195 52.59 -10.66 -43.25
CA ASN A 195 53.76 -10.77 -42.39
C ASN A 195 53.53 -11.92 -41.38
N THR A 196 54.40 -12.93 -41.39
CA THR A 196 54.27 -14.16 -40.59
C THR A 196 54.83 -14.02 -39.16
N ILE A 197 55.13 -12.79 -38.74
CA ILE A 197 55.74 -12.46 -37.44
C ILE A 197 54.70 -11.97 -36.42
N ASP A 198 53.41 -12.00 -36.75
CA ASP A 198 52.43 -11.57 -35.77
C ASP A 198 52.05 -12.75 -34.85
N VAL A 199 52.87 -12.93 -33.81
CA VAL A 199 52.54 -13.77 -32.65
C VAL A 199 51.51 -13.00 -31.84
N TYR A 200 50.26 -13.43 -31.90
CA TYR A 200 49.19 -12.90 -31.06
C TYR A 200 48.52 -14.03 -30.27
N TYR A 201 48.13 -13.72 -29.05
CA TYR A 201 47.32 -14.58 -28.20
C TYR A 201 45.88 -14.11 -28.30
N LYS A 202 44.96 -15.06 -28.44
CA LYS A 202 43.53 -14.81 -28.26
C LYS A 202 43.21 -15.06 -26.80
N PHE A 203 42.57 -14.10 -26.15
CA PHE A 203 42.04 -14.28 -24.81
C PHE A 203 40.51 -14.33 -24.84
N THR A 204 39.94 -15.12 -23.94
CA THR A 204 38.52 -15.14 -23.59
C THR A 204 38.42 -14.99 -22.09
N ILE A 205 37.91 -13.85 -21.64
CA ILE A 205 37.68 -13.56 -20.23
C ILE A 205 36.20 -13.77 -19.96
N THR A 206 35.88 -14.59 -18.96
CA THR A 206 34.51 -14.82 -18.50
C THR A 206 34.42 -14.48 -17.02
N GLY A 207 33.44 -13.68 -16.63
CA GLY A 207 33.23 -13.35 -15.23
C GLY A 207 31.79 -12.99 -14.90
N ASN A 208 31.41 -13.13 -13.64
CA ASN A 208 30.09 -12.70 -13.16
C ASN A 208 30.15 -11.27 -12.63
N LEU A 209 29.25 -10.43 -13.11
CA LEU A 209 29.08 -9.05 -12.67
C LEU A 209 28.49 -9.00 -11.26
N THR A 210 29.00 -8.09 -10.45
CA THR A 210 28.44 -7.70 -9.16
C THR A 210 27.17 -6.90 -9.42
N LEU A 211 26.04 -7.59 -9.58
CA LEU A 211 24.75 -6.94 -9.79
C LEU A 211 23.98 -6.89 -8.47
N ASP A 212 23.23 -5.81 -8.32
CA ASP A 212 22.25 -5.69 -7.25
C ASP A 212 21.25 -6.85 -7.33
N THR A 213 21.00 -7.46 -6.18
CA THR A 213 20.05 -8.55 -6.04
C THR A 213 18.83 -8.09 -5.27
N TYR A 214 17.68 -8.64 -5.62
CA TYR A 214 16.41 -8.28 -5.02
C TYR A 214 15.84 -9.48 -4.28
N ILE A 215 15.54 -9.27 -3.00
CA ILE A 215 14.86 -10.27 -2.18
C ILE A 215 13.41 -9.83 -2.05
N SER A 216 12.49 -10.59 -2.64
CA SER A 216 11.06 -10.34 -2.60
C SER A 216 10.39 -11.28 -1.59
N VAL A 217 9.50 -10.74 -0.76
CA VAL A 217 8.77 -11.48 0.26
C VAL A 217 7.28 -11.30 0.03
N SER A 218 6.59 -12.41 -0.19
CA SER A 218 5.14 -12.46 -0.33
C SER A 218 4.55 -13.31 0.81
N ARG A 219 3.35 -12.91 1.27
CA ARG A 219 2.66 -13.59 2.38
C ARG A 219 1.29 -14.04 1.93
N PHE A 220 0.97 -15.31 2.20
CA PHE A 220 -0.27 -15.96 1.80
C PHE A 220 -0.95 -16.65 2.97
N VAL A 221 -2.28 -16.75 2.93
CA VAL A 221 -3.08 -17.62 3.80
C VAL A 221 -3.58 -18.82 3.02
N LEU A 222 -3.49 -19.98 3.65
CA LEU A 222 -4.16 -21.21 3.23
C LEU A 222 -5.47 -21.30 3.99
N ASP A 223 -6.59 -21.33 3.26
CA ASP A 223 -7.88 -21.63 3.85
C ASP A 223 -8.05 -23.15 4.10
N ASP A 224 -9.08 -23.53 4.85
CA ASP A 224 -9.39 -24.92 5.18
C ASP A 224 -9.75 -25.76 3.94
N THR A 225 -10.01 -25.12 2.80
CA THR A 225 -10.29 -25.77 1.50
C THR A 225 -9.05 -25.93 0.63
N GLY A 226 -7.90 -25.40 1.07
CA GLY A 226 -6.65 -25.36 0.32
C GLY A 226 -6.55 -24.23 -0.70
N ALA A 227 -7.47 -23.27 -0.70
CA ALA A 227 -7.35 -22.07 -1.51
C ALA A 227 -6.30 -21.12 -0.89
N ILE A 228 -5.52 -20.49 -1.77
CA ILE A 228 -4.45 -19.57 -1.42
C ILE A 228 -4.93 -18.15 -1.66
N ALA A 229 -4.87 -17.29 -0.64
CA ALA A 229 -5.16 -15.87 -0.75
C ALA A 229 -3.98 -15.02 -0.23
N PRO A 230 -3.67 -13.87 -0.87
CA PRO A 230 -2.59 -12.99 -0.39
C PRO A 230 -2.99 -12.31 0.93
N LEU A 231 -2.06 -12.23 1.88
CA LEU A 231 -2.21 -11.54 3.16
C LEU A 231 -1.62 -10.12 3.16
N SER A 232 -0.66 -9.85 2.28
CA SER A 232 -0.01 -8.54 2.12
C SER A 232 0.45 -8.33 0.68
N GLY A 233 0.83 -7.09 0.35
CA GLY A 233 1.65 -6.82 -0.84
C GLY A 233 3.00 -7.54 -0.78
N VAL A 234 3.71 -7.59 -1.92
CA VAL A 234 5.09 -8.08 -1.97
C VAL A 234 6.03 -7.00 -1.47
N GLU A 235 6.87 -7.34 -0.50
CA GLU A 235 7.95 -6.48 0.00
C GLU A 235 9.23 -6.84 -0.77
N THR A 236 9.82 -5.89 -1.48
CA THR A 236 11.10 -6.09 -2.16
C THR A 236 12.17 -5.23 -1.52
N VAL A 237 13.31 -5.83 -1.20
CA VAL A 237 14.48 -5.13 -0.67
C VAL A 237 15.70 -5.44 -1.53
N LYS A 238 16.44 -4.37 -1.87
CA LYS A 238 17.66 -4.41 -2.66
C LYS A 238 18.87 -4.70 -1.75
N TYR A 239 19.72 -5.63 -2.18
CA TYR A 239 20.98 -6.00 -1.51
C TYR A 239 22.13 -6.02 -2.53
N GLU A 240 23.34 -5.67 -2.09
CA GLU A 240 24.54 -5.85 -2.91
C GLU A 240 24.87 -7.34 -3.02
N TYR A 241 25.51 -7.76 -4.11
CA TYR A 241 25.89 -9.16 -4.28
C TYR A 241 26.82 -9.61 -3.14
N GLY A 242 26.48 -10.73 -2.50
CA GLY A 242 27.25 -11.31 -1.41
C GLY A 242 26.88 -10.76 -0.03
N ASP A 243 26.00 -9.76 0.06
CA ASP A 243 25.50 -9.29 1.34
C ASP A 243 24.63 -10.34 2.03
N ALA A 244 24.68 -10.34 3.36
CA ALA A 244 23.76 -11.13 4.16
C ALA A 244 22.40 -10.42 4.24
N PHE A 245 21.31 -11.15 3.98
CA PHE A 245 19.95 -10.67 4.21
C PHE A 245 19.27 -11.45 5.34
N SER A 246 18.32 -10.80 6.01
CA SER A 246 17.42 -11.43 7.00
C SER A 246 16.02 -10.87 6.87
N VAL A 247 15.02 -11.76 6.80
CA VAL A 247 13.60 -11.45 6.87
C VAL A 247 13.10 -11.94 8.22
N ASP A 248 12.97 -11.03 9.17
CA ASP A 248 12.62 -11.35 10.55
C ASP A 248 11.10 -11.36 10.81
N GLY A 249 10.68 -11.98 11.91
CA GLY A 249 9.29 -11.89 12.38
C GLY A 249 8.31 -12.77 11.61
N ILE A 250 8.77 -13.84 10.98
CA ILE A 250 7.98 -14.62 10.03
C ILE A 250 7.00 -15.62 10.66
N ASN A 251 7.18 -16.01 11.93
CA ASN A 251 6.41 -17.10 12.56
C ASN A 251 4.91 -16.77 12.70
N SER A 252 4.60 -15.49 12.86
CA SER A 252 3.23 -15.02 13.00
C SER A 252 3.04 -13.72 12.25
N TYR A 253 1.91 -13.60 11.58
CA TYR A 253 1.51 -12.38 10.89
C TYR A 253 0.12 -11.96 11.36
N GLU A 254 -0.05 -10.71 11.76
CA GLU A 254 -1.36 -10.18 12.15
C GLU A 254 -1.95 -9.38 10.99
N SER A 255 -3.11 -9.80 10.53
CA SER A 255 -3.91 -9.02 9.58
C SER A 255 -5.36 -9.07 10.05
N ASN A 256 -5.98 -7.91 10.21
CA ASN A 256 -7.41 -7.75 10.56
C ASN A 256 -7.78 -8.23 11.94
N GLY A 257 -6.84 -8.10 12.88
CA GLY A 257 -7.00 -8.63 14.23
C GLY A 257 -7.03 -10.17 14.28
N VAL A 258 -6.72 -10.83 13.17
CA VAL A 258 -6.52 -12.28 13.10
C VAL A 258 -5.03 -12.54 13.04
N THR A 259 -4.55 -13.36 13.98
CA THR A 259 -3.16 -13.85 13.98
C THR A 259 -3.08 -15.13 13.17
N TYR A 260 -2.24 -15.11 12.14
CA TYR A 260 -1.92 -16.26 11.32
C TYR A 260 -0.56 -16.81 11.70
N TYR A 261 -0.40 -18.13 11.66
CA TYR A 261 0.85 -18.82 12.01
C TYR A 261 1.47 -19.48 10.78
N LEU A 262 2.78 -19.36 10.66
CA LEU A 262 3.55 -19.87 9.54
C LEU A 262 3.37 -21.39 9.43
N SER A 263 3.05 -21.87 8.24
CA SER A 263 2.79 -23.28 7.94
C SER A 263 3.94 -23.87 7.12
N TYR A 264 4.31 -23.24 6.01
CA TYR A 264 5.49 -23.61 5.23
C TYR A 264 6.03 -22.40 4.45
N ILE A 265 7.22 -22.59 3.86
CA ILE A 265 7.94 -21.57 3.12
C ILE A 265 8.30 -22.15 1.75
N LEU A 266 8.15 -21.35 0.70
CA LEU A 266 8.76 -21.61 -0.60
C LEU A 266 9.87 -20.58 -0.83
N ILE A 267 11.03 -21.03 -1.29
CA ILE A 267 12.14 -20.17 -1.74
C ILE A 267 12.35 -20.48 -3.22
N ASN A 268 12.20 -19.48 -4.08
CA ASN A 268 12.25 -19.61 -5.54
C ASN A 268 11.29 -20.70 -6.06
N GLY A 269 10.09 -20.77 -5.47
CA GLY A 269 9.06 -21.78 -5.79
C GLY A 269 9.36 -23.19 -5.29
N VAL A 270 10.48 -23.40 -4.59
CA VAL A 270 10.86 -24.71 -4.01
C VAL A 270 10.53 -24.73 -2.53
N ARG A 271 9.83 -25.79 -2.09
CA ARG A 271 9.48 -25.95 -0.69
C ARG A 271 10.71 -26.24 0.17
N VAL A 272 10.86 -25.45 1.23
CA VAL A 272 11.86 -25.66 2.27
C VAL A 272 11.59 -26.98 2.97
N ASP A 273 12.64 -27.77 3.20
CA ASP A 273 12.51 -29.07 3.88
C ASP A 273 12.17 -28.91 5.37
N ASP A 274 11.69 -29.99 6.01
CA ASP A 274 11.19 -29.92 7.40
C ASP A 274 12.29 -29.54 8.41
N ASP A 275 13.55 -29.93 8.17
CA ASP A 275 14.68 -29.63 9.05
C ASP A 275 15.08 -28.14 8.94
N GLN A 276 15.15 -27.63 7.72
CA GLN A 276 15.38 -26.22 7.42
C GLN A 276 14.23 -25.35 7.93
N TYR A 277 12.98 -25.77 7.73
CA TYR A 277 11.81 -25.08 8.23
C TYR A 277 11.84 -25.00 9.77
N ALA A 278 12.18 -26.09 10.46
CA ALA A 278 12.31 -26.07 11.92
C ALA A 278 13.39 -25.09 12.40
N ALA A 279 14.54 -25.02 11.70
CA ALA A 279 15.60 -24.06 12.02
C ALA A 279 15.16 -22.61 11.78
N ILE A 280 14.52 -22.34 10.65
CA ILE A 280 13.98 -21.03 10.30
C ILE A 280 12.91 -20.58 11.30
N SER A 281 11.98 -21.47 11.65
CA SER A 281 10.93 -21.17 12.62
C SER A 281 11.49 -20.95 14.03
N ALA A 282 12.49 -21.73 14.45
CA ALA A 282 13.16 -21.51 15.73
C ALA A 282 13.86 -20.14 15.82
N ASN A 283 14.45 -19.68 14.72
CA ASN A 283 15.10 -18.37 14.63
C ASN A 283 14.12 -17.23 14.35
N ASN A 284 12.88 -17.54 13.96
CA ASN A 284 11.87 -16.58 13.52
C ASN A 284 12.37 -15.67 12.38
N ALA A 285 13.21 -16.20 11.49
CA ALA A 285 13.79 -15.43 10.40
C ALA A 285 14.22 -16.32 9.22
N VAL A 286 14.04 -15.81 7.99
CA VAL A 286 14.68 -16.38 6.79
C VAL A 286 15.92 -15.55 6.48
N SER A 287 17.10 -16.18 6.54
CA SER A 287 18.37 -15.51 6.27
C SER A 287 19.18 -16.23 5.20
N GLY A 288 19.93 -15.48 4.41
CA GLY A 288 20.77 -16.02 3.34
C GLY A 288 21.83 -15.04 2.88
N ILE A 289 22.54 -15.43 1.82
CA ILE A 289 23.48 -14.55 1.11
C ILE A 289 22.84 -14.16 -0.22
N ALA A 290 22.84 -12.87 -0.52
CA ALA A 290 22.21 -12.30 -1.68
C ALA A 290 23.09 -12.54 -2.93
N VAL A 291 22.96 -13.70 -3.57
CA VAL A 291 23.74 -14.07 -4.76
C VAL A 291 22.93 -13.98 -6.05
N GLU A 292 21.60 -14.04 -5.93
CA GLU A 292 20.66 -13.92 -7.03
C GLU A 292 19.33 -13.34 -6.51
N ASN A 293 18.47 -12.92 -7.44
CA ASN A 293 17.12 -12.51 -7.07
C ASN A 293 16.41 -13.70 -6.42
N THR A 294 15.94 -13.49 -5.19
CA THR A 294 15.33 -14.55 -4.39
C THR A 294 13.89 -14.18 -4.07
N GLU A 295 12.97 -15.08 -4.41
CA GLU A 295 11.56 -14.98 -4.06
C GLU A 295 11.27 -15.84 -2.83
N ILE A 296 10.73 -15.25 -1.78
CA ILE A 296 10.36 -15.91 -0.53
C ILE A 296 8.85 -15.82 -0.37
N GLU A 297 8.18 -16.97 -0.43
CA GLU A 297 6.74 -17.07 -0.23
C GLU A 297 6.46 -17.69 1.14
N LEU A 298 5.82 -16.92 2.02
CA LEU A 298 5.48 -17.32 3.37
C LEU A 298 4.00 -17.69 3.43
N TYR A 299 3.71 -18.96 3.73
CA TYR A 299 2.35 -19.47 3.79
C TYR A 299 1.90 -19.64 5.23
N TYR A 300 0.76 -19.06 5.57
CA TYR A 300 0.22 -19.04 6.91
C TYR A 300 -1.13 -19.76 7.00
N THR A 301 -1.48 -20.18 8.21
CA THR A 301 -2.79 -20.75 8.55
C THR A 301 -3.40 -19.95 9.71
N ALA A 302 -4.72 -19.78 9.72
CA ALA A 302 -5.39 -19.11 10.82
C ALA A 302 -5.31 -19.96 12.10
N ALA A 303 -5.19 -19.31 13.26
CA ALA A 303 -5.34 -19.99 14.54
C ALA A 303 -6.70 -20.72 14.57
N ALA A 304 -6.71 -22.02 14.88
CA ALA A 304 -7.97 -22.71 15.11
C ALA A 304 -8.73 -21.97 16.22
N PRO A 305 -10.03 -21.62 16.02
CA PRO A 305 -10.80 -20.95 17.05
C PRO A 305 -10.77 -21.84 18.30
N VAL A 306 -10.29 -21.28 19.42
CA VAL A 306 -10.33 -21.95 20.71
C VAL A 306 -11.79 -22.26 20.95
N ALA A 307 -12.17 -23.54 20.89
CA ALA A 307 -13.52 -23.96 21.21
C ALA A 307 -13.81 -23.47 22.62
N GLU A 308 -14.76 -22.54 22.78
CA GLU A 308 -15.28 -22.18 24.09
C GLU A 308 -15.78 -23.48 24.71
N GLU A 309 -15.05 -23.98 25.72
CA GLU A 309 -15.50 -25.06 26.58
C GLU A 309 -16.81 -24.57 27.21
N GLY A 310 -17.92 -25.05 26.66
CA GLY A 310 -19.24 -24.76 27.17
C GLY A 310 -19.24 -25.06 28.66
N ALA A 311 -19.44 -24.04 29.48
CA ALA A 311 -19.65 -24.17 30.89
C ALA A 311 -20.89 -25.04 31.11
N GLU A 312 -20.69 -26.36 31.21
CA GLU A 312 -21.70 -27.29 31.68
C GLU A 312 -22.02 -26.91 33.12
N GLY A 313 -23.18 -26.27 33.27
CA GLY A 313 -23.77 -25.92 34.55
C GLY A 313 -23.90 -27.16 35.41
N GLY A 314 -23.08 -27.23 36.45
CA GLY A 314 -23.31 -28.10 37.60
C GLY A 314 -24.49 -27.58 38.42
N GLU A 315 -25.71 -27.92 38.03
CA GLU A 315 -26.82 -28.06 38.98
C GLU A 315 -26.76 -29.49 39.53
N ALA A 316 -26.33 -29.62 40.78
CA ALA A 316 -26.56 -30.83 41.57
C ALA A 316 -27.16 -30.46 42.93
N ALA A 317 -28.38 -30.99 43.09
CA ALA A 317 -29.27 -31.14 44.24
C ALA A 317 -28.63 -31.17 45.64
#